data_AF-A0A960NMA8-F1
#
_entry.id   AF-A0A960NMA8-F1
#
_cell.length_a   1.000
_cell.length_b   1.000
_cell.length_c   1.000
_cell.angle_alpha   90.00
_cell.angle_beta   90.00
_cell.angle_gamma   90.00
#
_symmetry.space_group_name_H-M   'P 1'
#
loop_
_entity.id
_entity.type
_entity.pdbx_description
1 polymer ?
#
loop_
_entity_poly.entity_id
_entity_poly.type
_entity_poly.pdbx_seq_one_letter_code
_entity_poly.pdbx_strand_id
1 'polypeptide(L)'
;MNADSVLKKFSGVFIASGEIRRVVYEAKDIDEAKQLAAKWGVGVEGETVTISTESPPPLPEAYDEKTARYLLGGISRTTLYAELATGRLKRLSGTRRVLVTRRSIERRCELN
;
A
#
# COMPACT_ATOMS: atom_id res chain seq x y z
N MET A 1 44.31 1.78 -0.84
CA MET A 1 43.48 0.62 -0.44
C MET A 1 42.15 1.16 0.06
N ASN A 2 41.17 1.32 -0.83
CA ASN A 2 39.83 1.75 -0.44
C ASN A 2 38.99 0.49 -0.24
N ALA A 3 38.76 0.14 1.02
CA ALA A 3 37.73 -0.83 1.34
C ALA A 3 36.38 -0.14 1.09
N ASP A 4 35.74 -0.46 -0.03
CA ASP A 4 34.30 -0.24 -0.20
C ASP A 4 33.61 -1.02 0.93
N SER A 5 33.37 -0.34 2.05
CA SER A 5 32.66 -0.91 3.18
C SER A 5 31.19 -0.92 2.78
N VAL A 6 30.77 -2.00 2.13
CA VAL A 6 29.39 -2.21 1.69
C VAL A 6 28.51 -2.16 2.94
N LEU A 7 27.82 -1.04 3.12
CA LEU A 7 26.86 -0.86 4.20
C LEU A 7 25.71 -1.84 4.00
N LYS A 8 25.44 -2.64 5.03
CA LYS A 8 24.34 -3.60 5.09
C LYS A 8 23.15 -2.97 5.80
N LYS A 9 21.94 -3.36 5.40
CA LYS A 9 20.69 -2.90 6.04
C LYS A 9 20.29 -3.87 7.14
N PHE A 10 19.98 -3.31 8.30
CA PHE A 10 19.48 -4.02 9.47
C PHE A 10 18.12 -3.46 9.87
N SER A 11 17.23 -4.32 10.36
CA SER A 11 15.97 -3.88 10.95
C SER A 11 16.02 -4.03 12.46
N GLY A 12 15.52 -3.01 13.15
CA GLY A 12 15.34 -3.01 14.58
C GLY A 12 13.90 -2.68 14.93
N VAL A 13 13.41 -3.23 16.03
CA VAL A 13 12.04 -3.01 16.52
C VAL A 13 12.09 -2.31 17.87
N PHE A 14 11.26 -1.29 18.06
CA PHE A 14 11.09 -0.60 19.34
C PHE A 14 9.61 -0.34 19.60
N ILE A 15 9.26 -0.26 20.88
CA ILE A 15 7.91 0.05 21.32
C ILE A 15 7.86 1.53 21.66
N ALA A 16 7.01 2.29 20.98
CA ALA A 16 6.74 3.69 21.28
C ALA A 16 5.24 3.88 21.45
N SER A 17 4.82 4.44 22.59
CA SER A 17 3.41 4.71 22.89
C SER A 17 2.47 3.49 22.78
N GLY A 18 2.97 2.29 23.10
CA GLY A 18 2.20 1.05 23.01
C GLY A 18 2.10 0.45 21.60
N GLU A 19 2.74 1.06 20.61
CA GLU A 19 2.80 0.56 19.22
C GLU A 19 4.20 0.00 18.92
N ILE A 20 4.22 -1.15 18.24
CA ILE A 20 5.46 -1.73 17.71
C ILE A 20 5.86 -0.96 16.45
N ARG A 21 7.04 -0.34 16.48
CA ARG A 21 7.61 0.39 15.35
C ARG A 21 8.89 -0.28 14.87
N ARG A 22 9.04 -0.36 13.55
CA ARG A 22 10.24 -0.92 12.91
C ARG A 22 11.07 0.20 12.29
N VAL A 23 12.37 0.18 12.54
CA VAL A 23 13.34 1.09 11.92
C VAL A 23 14.32 0.27 11.08
N VAL A 24 14.61 0.73 9.87
CA VAL A 24 15.65 0.16 9.02
C VAL A 24 16.83 1.12 9.03
N TYR A 25 18.02 0.60 9.29
CA TYR A 25 19.23 1.40 9.38
C TYR A 25 20.41 0.67 8.74
N GLU A 26 21.42 1.43 8.35
CA GLU A 26 22.59 0.93 7.65
C GLU A 26 23.77 0.82 8.62
N ALA A 27 24.48 -0.31 8.59
CA ALA A 27 25.69 -0.57 9.36
C ALA A 27 26.66 -1.45 8.57
N LYS A 28 27.96 -1.38 8.85
CA LYS A 28 28.99 -2.16 8.15
C LYS A 28 28.91 -3.64 8.51
N ASP A 29 28.62 -3.94 9.77
CA ASP A 29 28.52 -5.28 10.30
C ASP A 29 27.46 -5.38 11.41
N ILE A 30 27.23 -6.60 11.88
CA ILE A 30 26.23 -6.90 12.90
C ILE A 30 26.59 -6.29 14.27
N ASP A 31 27.86 -6.02 14.54
CA ASP A 31 28.32 -5.49 15.83
C ASP A 31 28.10 -3.97 15.89
N GLU A 32 28.40 -3.24 14.81
CA GLU A 32 28.00 -1.85 14.64
C GLU A 32 26.47 -1.72 14.65
N ALA A 33 25.76 -2.67 14.05
CA ALA A 33 24.31 -2.67 14.06
C ALA A 33 23.71 -2.82 15.47
N LYS A 34 24.33 -3.65 16.33
CA LYS A 34 23.96 -3.82 17.74
C LYS A 34 24.26 -2.57 18.58
N GLN A 35 25.40 -1.92 18.34
CA GLN A 35 25.75 -0.69 19.03
C GLN A 35 24.77 0.45 18.71
N LEU A 36 24.38 0.59 17.44
CA LEU A 36 23.38 1.56 17.01
C LEU A 36 22.00 1.28 17.61
N ALA A 37 21.57 0.02 17.61
CA ALA A 37 20.30 -0.37 18.20
C ALA A 37 20.26 -0.15 19.72
N ALA A 38 21.35 -0.48 20.43
CA ALA A 38 21.47 -0.25 21.86
C ALA A 38 21.42 1.25 22.21
N LYS A 39 22.05 2.11 21.39
CA LYS A 39 21.97 3.57 21.54
C LYS A 39 20.54 4.12 21.36
N TRP A 40 19.71 3.43 20.57
CA TRP A 40 18.33 3.83 20.29
C TRP A 40 17.28 3.12 21.16
N GLY A 41 17.68 2.19 22.03
CA GLY A 41 16.74 1.39 22.84
C GLY A 41 15.91 0.41 22.00
N VAL A 42 16.47 -0.06 20.88
CA VAL A 42 15.83 -0.89 19.86
C VAL A 42 16.36 -2.33 19.98
N GLY A 43 15.51 -3.34 19.91
CA GLY A 43 15.92 -4.74 19.82
C GLY A 43 16.32 -5.12 18.39
N VAL A 44 17.47 -5.77 18.21
CA VAL A 44 17.95 -6.25 16.89
C VAL A 44 17.36 -7.64 16.63
N GLU A 45 16.49 -7.77 15.62
CA GLU A 45 15.89 -9.07 15.26
C GLU A 45 16.81 -9.95 14.40
N GLY A 46 17.83 -9.40 13.74
CA GLY A 46 18.81 -10.13 12.93
C GLY A 46 19.10 -9.49 11.55
N GLU A 47 19.97 -10.12 10.75
CA GLU A 47 20.26 -9.70 9.36
C GLU A 47 18.98 -9.88 8.53
N THR A 48 18.36 -8.77 8.12
CA THR A 48 17.04 -8.81 7.49
C THR A 48 17.21 -8.84 5.98
N VAL A 49 16.86 -9.96 5.35
CA VAL A 49 16.60 -9.97 3.91
C VAL A 49 15.46 -9.00 3.69
N THR A 50 15.71 -7.91 2.96
CA THR A 50 14.71 -6.93 2.55
C THR A 50 13.58 -7.65 1.83
N ILE A 51 12.55 -8.10 2.55
CA ILE A 51 11.24 -8.32 1.95
C ILE A 51 10.79 -6.91 1.66
N SER A 52 10.87 -6.52 0.39
CA SER A 52 10.41 -5.23 -0.11
C SER A 52 9.09 -4.90 0.58
N THR A 53 9.11 -3.95 1.51
CA THR A 53 7.92 -3.25 1.97
C THR A 53 7.50 -2.29 0.86
N GLU A 54 7.32 -2.81 -0.36
CA GLU A 54 6.49 -2.16 -1.35
C GLU A 54 5.07 -2.34 -0.81
N SER A 55 4.62 -1.34 -0.06
CA SER A 55 3.20 -1.15 0.16
C SER A 55 2.53 -1.31 -1.21
N PRO A 56 1.51 -2.19 -1.34
CA PRO A 56 0.87 -2.40 -2.62
C PRO A 56 0.44 -1.04 -3.17
N PRO A 57 0.60 -0.81 -4.49
CA PRO A 57 0.30 0.47 -5.09
C PRO A 57 -1.10 0.91 -4.66
N PRO A 58 -1.29 2.21 -4.34
CA PRO A 58 -2.59 2.71 -3.91
C PRO A 58 -3.62 2.33 -4.97
N LEU A 59 -4.72 1.74 -4.50
CA LEU A 59 -5.81 1.34 -5.38
C LEU A 59 -6.27 2.54 -6.23
N PRO A 60 -6.56 2.32 -7.51
CA PRO A 60 -6.87 3.40 -8.43
C PRO A 60 -8.16 4.13 -8.04
N GLU A 61 -8.22 5.44 -8.34
CA GLU A 61 -9.36 6.31 -8.00
C GLU A 61 -10.62 5.97 -8.82
N ALA A 62 -10.45 5.48 -10.04
CA ALA A 62 -11.54 5.09 -10.93
C ALA A 62 -11.18 3.86 -11.75
N TYR A 63 -12.21 3.10 -12.10
CA TYR A 63 -12.12 1.85 -12.86
C TYR A 63 -12.81 2.01 -14.21
N ASP A 64 -12.34 1.29 -15.22
CA ASP A 64 -13.02 1.23 -16.51
C ASP A 64 -14.35 0.45 -16.42
N GLU A 65 -15.15 0.53 -17.48
CA GLU A 65 -16.44 -0.15 -17.58
C GLU A 65 -16.34 -1.66 -17.27
N LYS A 66 -15.32 -2.33 -17.83
CA LYS A 66 -15.17 -3.79 -17.68
C LYS A 66 -14.91 -4.16 -16.22
N THR A 67 -13.97 -3.45 -15.58
CA THR A 67 -13.57 -3.68 -14.20
C THR A 67 -14.68 -3.28 -13.22
N ALA A 68 -15.35 -2.15 -13.46
CA ALA A 68 -16.47 -1.71 -12.62
C ALA A 68 -17.60 -2.76 -12.58
N ARG A 69 -17.98 -3.34 -13.72
CA ARG A 69 -18.98 -4.42 -13.75
C ARG A 69 -18.53 -5.65 -12.98
N TYR A 70 -17.27 -6.03 -13.10
CA TYR A 70 -16.70 -7.17 -12.38
C TYR A 70 -16.78 -6.94 -10.86
N LEU A 71 -16.36 -5.77 -10.39
CA LEU A 71 -16.40 -5.39 -8.97
C LEU A 71 -17.83 -5.32 -8.41
N LEU A 72 -18.81 -4.99 -9.25
CA LEU A 72 -20.24 -4.93 -8.88
C LEU A 72 -20.93 -6.30 -8.94
N GLY A 73 -20.19 -7.41 -9.02
CA GLY A 73 -20.77 -8.76 -9.06
C GLY A 73 -21.14 -9.23 -10.47
N GLY A 74 -20.49 -8.71 -11.50
CA GLY A 74 -20.67 -9.15 -12.89
C GLY A 74 -21.93 -8.59 -13.57
N ILE A 75 -22.40 -7.41 -13.16
CA ILE A 75 -23.60 -6.81 -13.75
C ILE A 75 -23.47 -6.54 -15.26
N SER A 76 -24.61 -6.52 -15.94
CA SER A 76 -24.65 -6.20 -17.37
C SER A 76 -24.17 -4.77 -17.65
N ARG A 77 -23.73 -4.52 -18.89
CA ARG A 77 -23.39 -3.17 -19.35
C ARG A 77 -24.57 -2.21 -19.17
N THR A 78 -25.77 -2.63 -19.57
CA THR A 78 -26.99 -1.84 -19.47
C THR A 78 -27.29 -1.45 -18.02
N THR A 79 -27.12 -2.39 -17.08
CA THR A 79 -27.29 -2.14 -15.64
C THR A 79 -26.30 -1.09 -15.14
N LEU A 80 -25.02 -1.18 -15.53
CA LEU A 80 -24.01 -0.18 -15.16
C LEU A 80 -24.42 1.23 -15.63
N TYR A 81 -24.84 1.37 -16.88
CA TYR A 81 -25.26 2.67 -17.42
C TYR A 81 -26.54 3.19 -16.75
N ALA A 82 -27.48 2.32 -16.39
CA ALA A 82 -28.67 2.70 -15.62
C ALA A 82 -28.29 3.20 -14.21
N GLU A 83 -27.36 2.55 -13.52
CA GLU A 83 -26.88 2.99 -12.21
C GLU A 83 -26.10 4.32 -12.29
N LEU A 84 -25.36 4.56 -13.38
CA LEU A 84 -24.74 5.86 -13.65
C LEU A 84 -25.77 6.96 -13.94
N ALA A 85 -26.80 6.65 -14.74
CA ALA A 85 -27.87 7.60 -15.08
C ALA A 85 -28.74 7.96 -13.87
N THR A 86 -29.00 7.00 -12.99
CA THR A 86 -29.76 7.21 -11.74
C THR A 86 -28.92 7.83 -10.62
N GLY A 87 -27.63 8.04 -10.83
CA GLY A 87 -26.72 8.64 -9.85
C GLY A 87 -26.29 7.73 -8.70
N ARG A 88 -26.64 6.43 -8.76
CA ARG A 88 -26.17 5.42 -7.79
C ARG A 88 -24.67 5.17 -7.92
N LEU A 89 -24.14 5.26 -9.14
CA LEU A 89 -22.71 5.27 -9.44
C LEU A 89 -22.28 6.65 -9.95
N LYS A 90 -21.01 6.98 -9.77
CA LYS A 90 -20.44 8.24 -10.28
C LYS A 90 -19.37 7.97 -11.32
N ARG A 91 -19.42 8.72 -12.41
CA ARG A 91 -18.35 8.74 -13.41
C ARG A 91 -17.29 9.80 -13.07
N LEU A 92 -16.04 9.54 -13.45
CA LEU A 92 -14.99 10.55 -13.44
C LEU A 92 -15.23 11.56 -14.57
N SER A 93 -15.35 12.84 -14.22
CA SER A 93 -15.57 13.94 -15.16
C SER A 93 -14.32 14.22 -16.01
N GLY A 94 -14.50 14.84 -17.19
CA GLY A 94 -13.38 15.28 -18.03
C GLY A 94 -12.70 14.17 -18.83
N THR A 95 -13.26 12.96 -18.84
CA THR A 95 -12.71 11.83 -19.60
C THR A 95 -13.65 11.41 -20.73
N ARG A 96 -13.06 11.05 -21.89
CA ARG A 96 -13.82 10.53 -23.05
C ARG A 96 -14.34 9.11 -22.82
N ARG A 97 -13.67 8.34 -21.96
CA ARG A 97 -14.03 6.97 -21.60
C ARG A 97 -14.91 6.96 -20.35
N VAL A 98 -15.77 5.97 -20.23
CA VAL A 98 -16.55 5.77 -19.00
C VAL A 98 -15.65 5.17 -17.94
N LEU A 99 -15.25 6.01 -16.98
CA LEU A 99 -14.54 5.61 -15.77
C LEU A 99 -15.46 5.79 -14.58
N VAL A 100 -15.64 4.75 -13.78
CA VAL A 100 -16.51 4.73 -12.59
C VAL A 100 -15.66 4.90 -11.35
N THR A 101 -16.00 5.85 -10.49
CA THR A 101 -15.17 6.17 -9.32
C THR A 101 -15.25 5.05 -8.29
N ARG A 102 -14.09 4.68 -7.74
CA ARG A 102 -13.94 3.66 -6.70
C ARG A 102 -14.89 3.90 -5.53
N ARG A 103 -14.92 5.13 -5.01
CA ARG A 103 -15.77 5.53 -3.89
C ARG A 103 -17.27 5.29 -4.13
N SER A 104 -17.73 5.41 -5.37
CA SER A 104 -19.14 5.15 -5.69
C SER A 104 -19.47 3.66 -5.76
N ILE A 105 -18.51 2.83 -6.22
CA ILE A 105 -18.62 1.36 -6.20
C ILE A 105 -18.63 0.86 -4.76
N GLU A 106 -17.69 1.31 -3.92
CA GLU A 106 -17.61 0.91 -2.51
C GLU A 106 -18.92 1.21 -1.77
N ARG A 107 -19.42 2.45 -1.89
CA ARG A 107 -20.72 2.83 -1.32
C ARG A 107 -21.87 1.94 -1.82
N ARG A 108 -21.87 1.61 -3.11
CA ARG A 108 -22.91 0.77 -3.72
C ARG A 108 -22.89 -0.66 -3.17
N CYS A 109 -21.70 -1.18 -2.88
CA CYS A 109 -21.49 -2.49 -2.27
C CYS A 109 -21.85 -2.51 -0.78
N GLU A 110 -21.60 -1.43 -0.04
CA GLU A 110 -22.00 -1.30 1.38
C GLU A 110 -23.52 -1.25 1.59
N LEU A 111 -24.28 -0.83 0.57
CA LEU A 111 -25.73 -0.70 0.61
C LEU A 111 -26.49 -1.99 0.19
N ASN A 112 -25.77 -3.02 -0.27
CA ASN A 112 -26.32 -4.34 -0.61
C ASN A 112 -26.05 -5.33 0.51
#